data_AF-A0A0N4VR96-F1
#
_entry.id   AF-A0A0N4VR96-F1
#
_cell.length_a   1.000
_cell.length_b   1.000
_cell.length_c   1.000
_cell.angle_alpha   90.00
_cell.angle_beta   90.00
_cell.angle_gamma   90.00
#
_symmetry.space_group_name_H-M   'P 1'
#
loop_
_entity.id
_entity.type
_entity.pdbx_description
1 polymer ?
#
loop_
_entity_poly.entity_id
_entity_poly.type
_entity_poly.pdbx_seq_one_letter_code
_entity_poly.pdbx_strand_id
1 'polypeptide(L)'
;MRHHHCISSVLLLLLLCINGLAVIVVNGQNIQFDENCPPTCRCSRFEISCTESRQNGSDIFIPMRPEKFPQLDSVTVTGTYIGDISKQNLFGIEVVHRNLTLLNISHSGIVAFDEETFQGLPALQWFCLNDNSIERIGKDPFR
;
A
#
# COMPACT_ATOMS: atom_id res chain seq x y z
N MET A 1 2.94 -21.46 -0.02
CA MET A 1 3.14 -20.45 1.05
C MET A 1 3.85 -19.27 0.40
N ARG A 2 3.13 -18.18 0.14
CA ARG A 2 3.71 -16.97 -0.48
C ARG A 2 4.40 -16.18 0.63
N HIS A 3 5.72 -16.06 0.55
CA HIS A 3 6.50 -15.26 1.49
C HIS A 3 6.42 -13.79 1.08
N HIS A 4 5.62 -12.99 1.79
CA HIS A 4 5.67 -11.53 1.71
C HIS A 4 6.87 -11.06 2.53
N HIS A 5 8.00 -10.96 1.85
CA HIS A 5 9.23 -10.47 2.42
C HIS A 5 9.28 -8.95 2.32
N CYS A 6 9.36 -8.26 3.47
CA CYS A 6 9.74 -6.86 3.57
C CYS A 6 11.27 -6.72 3.34
N ILE A 7 11.76 -7.12 2.16
CA ILE A 7 13.19 -7.14 1.81
C ILE A 7 13.60 -5.87 1.05
N SER A 8 14.69 -5.28 1.53
CA SER A 8 15.42 -4.13 0.97
C SER A 8 15.92 -4.36 -0.47
N SER A 9 15.90 -3.28 -1.24
CA SER A 9 15.94 -3.15 -2.70
C SER A 9 17.29 -3.42 -3.41
N VAL A 10 18.17 -4.31 -2.91
CA VAL A 10 19.53 -4.43 -3.48
C VAL A 10 19.88 -5.80 -4.08
N LEU A 11 19.06 -6.85 -3.90
CA LEU A 11 19.45 -8.22 -4.29
C LEU A 11 18.83 -8.78 -5.59
N LEU A 12 18.27 -7.94 -6.47
CA LEU A 12 17.62 -8.40 -7.72
C LEU A 12 18.17 -7.74 -9.00
N LEU A 13 19.44 -7.33 -9.01
CA LEU A 13 20.10 -6.78 -10.21
C LEU A 13 21.31 -7.60 -10.71
N LEU A 14 21.56 -8.80 -10.15
CA LEU A 14 22.79 -9.55 -10.47
C LEU A 14 22.65 -10.71 -11.46
N LEU A 15 21.51 -10.93 -12.14
CA LEU A 15 21.31 -12.20 -12.86
C LEU A 15 20.84 -12.22 -14.31
N LEU A 16 20.64 -11.10 -15.03
CA LEU A 16 20.16 -11.20 -16.44
C LEU A 16 20.80 -10.22 -17.43
N CYS A 17 22.13 -10.22 -17.54
CA CYS A 17 22.83 -9.61 -18.69
C CYS A 17 23.82 -10.58 -19.35
N ILE A 18 23.45 -11.85 -19.50
CA ILE A 18 24.18 -12.78 -20.38
C ILE A 18 23.21 -13.42 -21.38
N ASN A 19 23.41 -13.05 -22.64
CA ASN A 19 22.90 -13.66 -23.87
C ASN A 19 21.52 -13.22 -24.38
N GLY A 20 21.50 -12.06 -25.05
CA GLY A 20 21.16 -11.97 -26.48
C GLY A 20 19.85 -12.59 -27.01
N LEU A 21 18.77 -12.63 -26.23
CA LEU A 21 17.43 -13.00 -26.71
C LEU A 21 16.52 -11.78 -26.68
N ALA A 22 15.87 -11.53 -27.81
CA ALA A 22 14.98 -10.40 -28.04
C ALA A 22 14.04 -10.17 -26.86
N VAL A 23 14.23 -9.05 -26.16
CA VAL A 23 13.21 -8.51 -25.27
C VAL A 23 12.07 -8.10 -26.19
N ILE A 24 11.06 -8.96 -26.30
CA ILE A 24 9.73 -8.50 -26.66
C ILE A 24 9.43 -7.48 -25.55
N VAL A 25 9.58 -6.21 -25.87
CA VAL A 25 8.94 -5.16 -25.10
C VAL A 25 7.47 -5.47 -25.27
N VAL A 26 6.91 -6.22 -24.33
CA VAL A 26 5.49 -6.22 -24.11
C VAL A 26 5.22 -4.79 -23.71
N ASN A 27 4.96 -3.95 -24.71
CA ASN A 27 4.25 -2.71 -24.51
C ASN A 27 3.00 -3.16 -23.78
N GLY A 28 3.00 -2.98 -22.46
CA GLY A 28 1.90 -3.33 -21.59
C GLY A 28 0.73 -2.53 -22.09
N GLN A 29 -0.04 -3.13 -23.00
CA GLN A 29 -1.29 -2.59 -23.47
C GLN A 29 -2.13 -2.44 -22.21
N ASN A 30 -2.43 -1.19 -21.90
CA ASN A 30 -3.41 -0.74 -20.93
C ASN A 30 -4.58 -1.72 -20.88
N ILE A 31 -4.59 -2.59 -19.87
CA ILE A 31 -5.80 -3.32 -19.51
C ILE A 31 -6.60 -2.33 -18.68
N GLN A 32 -7.50 -1.63 -19.37
CA GLN A 32 -8.55 -0.76 -18.87
C GLN A 32 -9.03 -1.14 -17.45
N PHE A 33 -8.41 -0.55 -16.43
CA PHE A 33 -8.84 -0.55 -15.02
C PHE A 33 -8.73 0.87 -14.43
N ASP A 34 -8.71 1.88 -15.29
CA ASP A 34 -8.03 3.15 -15.01
C ASP A 34 -8.95 4.36 -14.75
N GLU A 35 -10.28 4.18 -14.71
CA GLU A 35 -11.17 5.30 -14.36
C GLU A 35 -11.23 5.58 -12.85
N ASN A 36 -10.89 4.59 -12.02
CA ASN A 36 -10.97 4.70 -10.56
C ASN A 36 -9.60 4.59 -9.88
N CYS A 37 -8.52 4.49 -10.64
CA CYS A 37 -7.17 4.46 -10.08
C CYS A 37 -6.78 5.88 -9.63
N PRO A 38 -6.26 6.07 -8.41
CA PRO A 38 -5.81 7.40 -7.99
C PRO A 38 -4.67 7.91 -8.90
N PRO A 39 -4.63 9.20 -9.27
CA PRO A 39 -3.77 9.70 -10.35
C PRO A 39 -2.26 9.47 -10.21
N THR A 40 -1.77 9.27 -8.98
CA THR A 40 -0.34 9.05 -8.68
C THR A 40 -0.01 7.58 -8.39
N CYS A 41 -0.96 6.69 -8.64
CA CYS A 41 -0.85 5.29 -8.28
C CYS A 41 -0.88 4.42 -9.54
N ARG A 42 -0.28 3.24 -9.41
CA ARG A 42 -0.47 2.13 -10.33
C ARG A 42 -1.40 1.13 -9.69
N CYS A 43 -2.49 0.81 -10.36
CA CYS A 43 -3.49 -0.10 -9.85
C CYS A 43 -3.55 -1.38 -10.68
N SER A 44 -3.87 -2.47 -10.01
CA SER A 44 -4.33 -3.72 -10.59
C SER A 44 -5.56 -4.19 -9.82
N ARG A 45 -6.06 -5.37 -10.18
CA ARG A 45 -7.17 -6.01 -9.46
C ARG A 45 -6.86 -6.30 -7.99
N PHE A 46 -5.60 -6.57 -7.67
CA PHE A 46 -5.16 -7.07 -6.36
C PHE A 46 -4.22 -6.12 -5.62
N GLU A 47 -3.66 -5.15 -6.33
CA GLU A 47 -2.58 -4.31 -5.81
C GLU A 47 -2.80 -2.85 -6.20
N ILE A 48 -2.57 -1.95 -5.25
CA ILE A 48 -2.44 -0.51 -5.50
C ILE A 48 -1.09 -0.05 -4.97
N SER A 49 -0.31 0.60 -5.83
CA SER A 49 1.03 1.09 -5.51
C SER A 49 1.14 2.58 -5.83
N CYS A 50 1.32 3.39 -4.80
CA CYS A 50 1.55 4.83 -4.86
C CYS A 50 2.92 5.14 -4.24
N THR A 51 3.96 5.19 -5.08
CA THR A 51 5.33 5.43 -4.66
C THR A 51 5.75 6.84 -5.03
N GLU A 52 6.43 7.54 -4.12
CA GLU A 52 6.90 8.92 -4.33
C GLU A 52 5.78 9.89 -4.71
N SER A 53 4.56 9.67 -4.22
CA SER A 53 3.42 10.50 -4.63
C SER A 53 3.50 11.91 -4.05
N ARG A 54 4.37 12.17 -3.05
CA ARG A 54 4.60 13.47 -2.40
C ARG A 54 3.30 14.16 -1.97
N GLN A 55 2.27 13.37 -1.68
CA GLN A 55 1.00 13.84 -1.19
C GLN A 55 1.04 14.03 0.32
N ASN A 56 0.24 14.97 0.79
CA ASN A 56 0.08 15.25 2.22
C ASN A 56 -1.26 14.70 2.70
N GLY A 57 -1.24 14.09 3.89
CA GLY A 57 -2.42 13.54 4.55
C GLY A 57 -2.76 12.10 4.16
N SER A 58 -3.77 11.55 4.85
CA SER A 58 -4.26 10.18 4.67
C SER A 58 -5.34 10.03 3.59
N ASP A 59 -5.77 11.13 2.95
CA ASP A 59 -6.87 11.09 1.97
C ASP A 59 -6.56 10.23 0.73
N ILE A 60 -5.28 9.93 0.50
CA ILE A 60 -4.83 9.03 -0.56
C ILE A 60 -5.48 7.63 -0.49
N PHE A 61 -5.89 7.17 0.70
CA PHE A 61 -6.52 5.85 0.87
C PHE A 61 -8.02 5.85 0.54
N ILE A 62 -8.70 7.00 0.61
CA ILE A 62 -10.16 7.13 0.39
C ILE A 62 -10.65 6.63 -0.98
N PRO A 63 -9.94 6.82 -2.11
CA PRO A 63 -10.38 6.24 -3.38
C PRO A 63 -10.16 4.71 -3.49
N MET A 64 -9.41 4.09 -2.57
CA MET A 64 -9.00 2.68 -2.65
C MET A 64 -10.04 1.70 -2.07
N ARG A 65 -11.30 2.10 -1.98
CA ARG A 65 -12.34 1.34 -1.25
C ARG A 65 -12.76 0.04 -1.95
N PRO A 66 -13.36 -0.92 -1.21
CA PRO A 66 -13.80 -2.21 -1.76
C PRO A 66 -14.86 -2.10 -2.87
N GLU A 67 -15.64 -1.01 -2.92
CA GLU A 67 -16.61 -0.79 -3.99
C GLU A 67 -15.93 -0.66 -5.37
N LYS A 68 -14.68 -0.19 -5.41
CA LYS A 68 -13.86 -0.03 -6.62
C LYS A 68 -12.84 -1.15 -6.77
N PHE A 69 -12.28 -1.63 -5.65
CA PHE A 69 -11.26 -2.67 -5.62
C PHE A 69 -11.68 -3.84 -4.71
N PRO A 70 -12.68 -4.65 -5.12
CA PRO A 70 -13.27 -5.69 -4.26
C PRO A 70 -12.31 -6.85 -3.95
N GLN A 71 -11.24 -6.99 -4.72
CA GLN A 71 -10.23 -8.04 -4.57
C GLN A 71 -8.87 -7.50 -4.13
N LEU A 72 -8.82 -6.26 -3.66
CA LEU A 72 -7.59 -5.65 -3.18
C LEU A 72 -6.98 -6.48 -2.06
N ASP A 73 -5.73 -6.88 -2.27
CA ASP A 73 -4.95 -7.73 -1.38
C ASP A 73 -3.74 -6.98 -0.82
N SER A 74 -3.13 -6.12 -1.64
CA SER A 74 -1.91 -5.38 -1.30
C SER A 74 -2.05 -3.88 -1.57
N VAL A 75 -1.67 -3.05 -0.60
CA VAL A 75 -1.57 -1.59 -0.76
C VAL A 75 -0.17 -1.15 -0.36
N THR A 76 0.48 -0.38 -1.23
CA THR A 76 1.75 0.29 -0.96
C THR A 76 1.59 1.79 -1.16
N VAL A 77 1.84 2.58 -0.12
CA VAL A 77 1.84 4.04 -0.14
C VAL A 77 3.10 4.54 0.54
N THR A 78 4.08 5.00 -0.25
CA THR A 78 5.41 5.40 0.25
C THR A 78 5.84 6.73 -0.35
N GLY A 79 6.75 7.45 0.32
CA GLY A 79 7.21 8.76 -0.15
C GLY A 79 6.10 9.83 -0.08
N THR A 80 5.24 9.73 0.92
CA THR A 80 4.18 10.69 1.27
C THR A 80 4.43 11.30 2.64
N TYR A 81 3.62 12.29 3.01
CA TYR A 81 3.60 12.83 4.37
C TYR A 81 2.20 12.68 4.95
N ILE A 82 1.92 11.52 5.55
CA ILE A 82 0.57 11.13 6.01
C ILE A 82 0.22 11.83 7.33
N GLY A 83 1.18 11.90 8.28
CA GLY A 83 0.94 12.51 9.59
C GLY A 83 0.25 11.58 10.60
N ASP A 84 -0.71 12.11 11.36
CA ASP A 84 -1.44 11.36 12.41
C ASP A 84 -2.61 10.60 11.78
N ILE A 85 -2.62 9.28 11.94
CA ILE A 85 -3.67 8.37 11.44
C ILE A 85 -4.47 7.70 12.56
N SER A 86 -4.33 8.19 13.80
CA SER A 86 -5.12 7.72 14.94
C SER A 86 -6.56 8.21 14.89
N LYS A 87 -7.47 7.52 15.61
CA LYS A 87 -8.90 7.87 15.78
C LYS A 87 -9.74 7.81 14.50
N GLN A 88 -9.24 7.13 13.48
CA GLN A 88 -9.97 6.93 12.24
C GLN A 88 -9.43 5.73 11.48
N ASN A 89 -10.33 5.02 10.81
CA ASN A 89 -9.96 3.98 9.85
C ASN A 89 -9.29 4.61 8.62
N LEU A 90 -8.14 4.07 8.22
CA LEU A 90 -7.34 4.52 7.07
C LEU A 90 -8.15 4.66 5.78
N PHE A 91 -9.08 3.75 5.51
CA PHE A 91 -9.85 3.74 4.27
C PHE A 91 -11.18 4.51 4.38
N GLY A 92 -11.43 5.15 5.52
CA GLY A 92 -12.62 5.94 5.83
C GLY A 92 -13.62 5.23 6.74
N ILE A 93 -14.68 5.96 7.10
CA ILE A 93 -15.71 5.48 8.04
C ILE A 93 -16.41 4.23 7.50
N GLU A 94 -16.54 3.21 8.36
CA GLU A 94 -17.24 1.94 8.09
C GLU A 94 -16.72 1.15 6.89
N VAL A 95 -15.44 1.32 6.51
CA VAL A 95 -14.83 0.56 5.42
C VAL A 95 -14.22 -0.74 5.90
N VAL A 96 -14.53 -1.85 5.21
CA VAL A 96 -13.98 -3.18 5.52
C VAL A 96 -13.31 -3.79 4.30
N HIS A 97 -11.97 -3.88 4.33
CA HIS A 97 -11.19 -4.64 3.37
C HIS A 97 -11.00 -6.09 3.82
N ARG A 98 -11.90 -6.97 3.37
CA ARG A 98 -11.90 -8.39 3.76
C ARG A 98 -10.72 -9.20 3.25
N ASN A 99 -10.07 -8.72 2.18
CA ASN A 99 -9.02 -9.45 1.47
C ASN A 99 -7.64 -8.79 1.61
N LEU A 100 -7.55 -7.60 2.22
CA LEU A 100 -6.27 -6.89 2.31
C LEU A 100 -5.36 -7.58 3.33
N THR A 101 -4.27 -8.17 2.85
CA THR A 101 -3.31 -8.89 3.67
C THR A 101 -2.03 -8.09 3.88
N LEU A 102 -1.69 -7.17 2.98
CA LEU A 102 -0.48 -6.35 3.04
C LEU A 102 -0.82 -4.85 2.95
N LEU A 103 -0.34 -4.11 3.94
CA LEU A 103 -0.32 -2.65 3.95
C LEU A 103 1.10 -2.16 4.19
N ASN A 104 1.73 -1.58 3.17
CA ASN A 104 3.03 -0.96 3.27
C ASN A 104 2.90 0.56 3.24
N ILE A 105 3.14 1.19 4.38
CA ILE A 105 3.16 2.66 4.54
C ILE A 105 4.49 3.13 5.12
N SER A 106 5.57 2.44 4.74
CA SER A 106 6.93 2.84 5.07
C SER A 106 7.32 4.14 4.40
N HIS A 107 8.23 4.89 5.03
CA HIS A 107 8.71 6.16 4.50
C HIS A 107 7.58 7.15 4.16
N SER A 108 6.62 7.31 5.07
CA SER A 108 5.40 8.09 4.82
C SER A 108 5.08 9.13 5.90
N GLY A 109 6.06 9.48 6.75
CA GLY A 109 5.92 10.55 7.75
C GLY A 109 4.80 10.34 8.77
N ILE A 110 4.49 9.08 9.12
CA ILE A 110 3.47 8.77 10.12
C ILE A 110 3.99 9.14 11.51
N VAL A 111 3.20 9.87 12.27
CA VAL A 111 3.57 10.31 13.64
C VAL A 111 2.79 9.58 14.73
N ALA A 112 1.58 9.11 14.44
CA ALA A 112 0.77 8.36 15.40
C ALA A 112 -0.29 7.46 14.75
N PHE A 113 -0.64 6.36 15.44
CA PHE A 113 -1.70 5.42 15.06
C PHE A 113 -2.31 4.75 16.31
N ASP A 114 -3.49 4.14 16.20
CA ASP A 114 -4.19 3.44 17.30
C ASP A 114 -5.07 2.28 16.81
N GLU A 115 -5.91 1.72 17.68
CA GLU A 115 -6.83 0.61 17.34
C GLU A 115 -7.79 0.96 16.20
N GLU A 116 -8.18 2.22 16.06
CA GLU A 116 -9.12 2.66 15.02
C GLU A 116 -8.46 2.69 13.63
N THR A 117 -7.15 2.91 13.56
CA THR A 117 -6.37 2.95 12.32
C THR A 117 -6.58 1.71 11.44
N PHE A 118 -6.62 0.52 12.05
CA PHE A 118 -6.72 -0.77 11.34
C PHE A 118 -8.09 -1.43 11.43
N GLN A 119 -9.08 -0.74 12.00
CA GLN A 119 -10.45 -1.25 11.99
C GLN A 119 -10.88 -1.53 10.55
N GLY A 120 -11.53 -2.67 10.35
CA GLY A 120 -11.98 -3.09 9.03
C GLY A 120 -10.89 -3.74 8.16
N LEU A 121 -9.71 -4.07 8.70
CA LEU A 121 -8.67 -4.85 8.01
C LEU A 121 -8.51 -6.27 8.61
N PRO A 122 -9.57 -7.10 8.66
CA PRO A 122 -9.57 -8.36 9.42
C PRO A 122 -8.63 -9.44 8.88
N ALA A 123 -8.12 -9.28 7.66
CA ALA A 123 -7.19 -10.20 7.01
C ALA A 123 -5.74 -9.71 7.00
N LEU A 124 -5.46 -8.55 7.61
CA LEU A 124 -4.13 -7.94 7.56
C LEU A 124 -3.11 -8.83 8.26
N GLN A 125 -2.04 -9.17 7.54
CA GLN A 125 -0.96 -10.04 8.00
C GLN A 125 0.37 -9.31 8.03
N TRP A 126 0.60 -8.42 7.06
CA TRP A 126 1.81 -7.63 6.94
C TRP A 126 1.50 -6.16 6.97
N PHE A 127 2.12 -5.49 7.93
CA PHE A 127 2.01 -4.06 8.09
C PHE A 127 3.39 -3.43 8.24
N CYS A 128 3.83 -2.71 7.21
CA CYS A 128 5.18 -2.15 7.15
C CYS A 128 5.15 -0.66 7.51
N LEU A 129 5.86 -0.31 8.59
CA LEU A 129 5.93 1.02 9.18
C LEU A 129 7.35 1.60 9.28
N ASN A 130 8.37 0.91 8.75
CA ASN A 130 9.75 1.38 8.81
C ASN A 130 9.90 2.78 8.18
N ASP A 131 10.90 3.52 8.66
CA ASP A 131 11.24 4.85 8.14
C ASP A 131 10.11 5.89 8.29
N ASN A 132 9.34 5.80 9.38
CA ASN A 132 8.38 6.82 9.79
C ASN A 132 8.87 7.60 11.03
N SER A 133 8.11 8.61 11.44
CA SER A 133 8.41 9.49 12.58
C SER A 133 7.49 9.20 13.77
N ILE A 134 7.27 7.93 14.08
CA ILE A 134 6.26 7.51 15.06
C ILE A 134 6.66 7.99 16.46
N GLU A 135 5.85 8.87 17.04
CA GLU A 135 6.02 9.41 18.38
C GLU A 135 5.00 8.83 19.37
N ARG A 136 3.83 8.44 18.88
CA ARG A 136 2.72 7.97 19.73
C ARG A 136 2.02 6.76 19.13
N ILE A 137 1.84 5.72 19.96
CA ILE A 137 1.04 4.55 19.64
C ILE A 137 -0.11 4.49 20.64
N GLY A 138 -1.34 4.42 20.13
CA GLY A 138 -2.55 4.31 20.95
C GLY A 138 -2.75 2.93 21.55
N LYS A 139 -3.86 2.76 22.24
CA LYS A 139 -4.22 1.50 22.90
C LYS A 139 -4.54 0.42 21.86
N ASP A 140 -4.15 -0.83 22.16
CA ASP A 140 -4.49 -2.06 21.44
C ASP A 140 -4.47 -1.94 19.89
N PRO A 141 -3.40 -1.41 19.28
CA PRO A 141 -3.40 -1.00 17.88
C PRO A 141 -3.48 -2.15 16.87
N PHE A 142 -3.57 -3.41 17.30
CA PHE A 142 -3.61 -4.58 16.42
C PHE A 142 -4.72 -5.56 16.80
N ARG A 143 -5.77 -5.07 17.46
CA ARG A 143 -6.88 -5.90 17.93
C ARG A 143 -7.80 -6.38 16.81
#